data_AF-A0A9D8FNR0-F1
#
_entry.id   AF-A0A9D8FNR0-F1
#
_cell.length_a   1.000
_cell.length_b   1.000
_cell.length_c   1.000
_cell.angle_alpha   90.00
_cell.angle_beta   90.00
_cell.angle_gamma   90.00
#
_symmetry.space_group_name_H-M   'P 1'
#
loop_
_entity.id
_entity.type
_entity.pdbx_description
1 polymer ?
#
loop_
_entity_poly.entity_id
_entity_poly.type
_entity_poly.pdbx_seq_one_letter_code
_entity_poly.pdbx_strand_id
1 'polypeptide(L)'
;MRPLLVILIILIFASQIMGQFVGRNQMEFTKWDKYDRTILENWTDLSYQRNFFQSGLRYEINRPPDPFIYPIDTLLKEYELTFAFAEFAYKNLTARVGNYYSMFGRGLILRTYEDRNLRVDNNIMGAQINMEGAAYKIQTIAGKMRDKYNRRRDWIYGVDGEFNPTSGF
;
A
#
# COMPACT_ATOMS: atom_id res chain seq x y z
N MET A 1 -33.11 -14.81 22.05
CA MET A 1 -32.10 -13.77 21.74
C MET A 1 -30.63 -14.17 21.99
N ARG A 2 -30.29 -15.42 22.34
CA ARG A 2 -28.91 -15.81 22.71
C ARG A 2 -28.06 -16.60 21.67
N PRO A 3 -28.59 -17.30 20.66
CA PRO A 3 -27.75 -18.16 19.80
C PRO A 3 -26.93 -17.36 18.77
N LEU A 4 -27.45 -16.23 18.27
CA LEU A 4 -26.75 -15.40 17.30
C LEU A 4 -25.47 -14.77 17.87
N LEU A 5 -25.51 -14.38 19.15
CA LEU A 5 -24.37 -13.82 19.87
C LEU A 5 -23.26 -14.86 20.07
N VAL A 6 -23.62 -16.10 20.39
CA VAL A 6 -22.66 -17.21 20.55
C VAL A 6 -22.00 -17.56 19.23
N ILE A 7 -22.76 -17.60 18.12
CA ILE A 7 -22.20 -17.82 16.78
C ILE A 7 -21.25 -16.69 16.38
N LEU A 8 -21.61 -15.44 16.64
CA LEU A 8 -20.75 -14.29 16.36
C LEU A 8 -19.43 -14.36 17.16
N ILE A 9 -19.50 -14.70 18.44
CA ILE A 9 -18.32 -14.89 19.30
C ILE A 9 -17.44 -16.02 18.76
N ILE A 10 -18.02 -17.17 18.40
CA ILE A 10 -17.27 -18.30 17.82
C ILE A 10 -16.59 -17.88 16.51
N LEU A 11 -17.26 -17.13 15.63
CA LEU A 11 -16.67 -16.63 14.39
C LEU A 11 -15.52 -15.63 14.65
N ILE A 12 -15.67 -14.75 15.64
CA ILE A 12 -14.61 -13.81 16.06
C ILE A 12 -13.39 -14.58 16.58
N PHE A 13 -13.58 -15.57 17.46
CA PHE A 13 -12.48 -16.39 17.98
C PHE A 13 -11.85 -17.29 16.89
N ALA A 14 -12.65 -17.86 15.98
CA ALA A 14 -12.14 -18.65 14.87
C ALA A 14 -11.31 -17.82 13.88
N SER A 15 -11.64 -16.52 13.69
CA SER A 15 -10.85 -15.62 12.86
C SER A 15 -9.42 -15.41 13.39
N GLN A 16 -9.23 -15.44 14.71
CA GLN A 16 -7.89 -15.35 15.31
C GLN A 16 -7.03 -16.59 15.01
N ILE A 17 -7.66 -17.75 14.82
CA ILE A 17 -6.98 -19.03 14.55
C ILE A 17 -6.63 -19.16 13.05
N MET A 18 -7.48 -18.67 12.16
CA MET A 18 -7.34 -18.84 10.70
C MET A 18 -6.60 -17.69 9.99
N GLY A 19 -6.36 -16.58 10.69
CA GLY A 19 -5.82 -15.35 10.12
C GLY A 19 -6.93 -14.37 9.74
N GLN A 20 -6.56 -13.09 9.65
CA GLN A 20 -7.46 -11.99 9.38
C GLN A 20 -7.51 -11.70 7.88
N PHE A 21 -8.70 -11.76 7.29
CA PHE A 21 -8.96 -11.24 5.95
C PHE A 21 -9.63 -9.87 6.06
N VAL A 22 -9.14 -8.90 5.30
CA VAL A 22 -9.71 -7.55 5.24
C VAL A 22 -9.88 -7.17 3.78
N GLY A 23 -11.12 -6.85 3.40
CA GLY A 23 -11.45 -6.25 2.12
C GLY A 23 -11.91 -4.82 2.32
N ARG A 24 -11.39 -3.89 1.53
CA ARG A 24 -11.85 -2.49 1.47
C ARG A 24 -12.12 -2.14 0.02
N ASN A 25 -13.29 -1.57 -0.24
CA ASN A 25 -13.63 -1.03 -1.55
C ASN A 25 -13.94 0.45 -1.39
N GLN A 26 -13.40 1.28 -2.27
CA GLN A 26 -13.66 2.71 -2.32
C GLN A 26 -14.02 3.07 -3.75
N MET A 27 -15.19 3.66 -3.95
CA MET A 27 -15.73 3.98 -5.26
C MET A 27 -16.07 5.47 -5.32
N GLU A 28 -15.65 6.12 -6.40
CA GLU A 28 -15.91 7.52 -6.68
C GLU A 28 -16.62 7.65 -8.03
N PHE A 29 -17.69 8.47 -8.06
CA PHE A 29 -18.36 8.88 -9.28
C PHE A 29 -18.21 10.38 -9.44
N THR A 30 -17.63 10.79 -10.56
CA THR A 30 -17.45 12.19 -10.90
C THR A 30 -18.24 12.52 -12.16
N LYS A 31 -19.22 13.41 -12.04
CA LYS A 31 -19.91 13.97 -13.19
C LYS A 31 -19.20 15.25 -13.61
N TRP A 32 -18.72 15.27 -14.84
CA TRP A 32 -18.00 16.39 -15.39
C TRP A 32 -18.88 17.16 -16.36
N ASP A 33 -19.64 18.10 -15.81
CA ASP A 33 -20.67 18.83 -16.58
C ASP A 33 -20.10 19.56 -17.80
N LYS A 34 -18.85 20.07 -17.72
CA LYS A 34 -18.18 20.77 -18.83
C LYS A 34 -17.96 19.88 -20.06
N TYR A 35 -17.76 18.58 -19.88
CA TYR A 35 -17.42 17.63 -20.95
C TYR A 35 -18.50 16.57 -21.17
N ASP A 36 -19.66 16.73 -20.53
CA ASP A 36 -20.78 15.78 -20.54
C ASP A 36 -20.32 14.32 -20.35
N ARG A 37 -19.47 14.12 -19.33
CA ARG A 37 -18.82 12.83 -19.07
C ARG A 37 -19.01 12.42 -17.62
N THR A 38 -19.25 11.14 -17.41
CA THR A 38 -19.21 10.51 -16.09
C THR A 38 -17.95 9.66 -15.97
N ILE A 39 -17.22 9.84 -14.88
CA ILE A 39 -16.02 9.09 -14.53
C ILE A 39 -16.34 8.21 -13.32
N LEU A 40 -15.94 6.95 -13.39
CA LEU A 40 -15.98 5.97 -12.31
C LEU A 40 -14.55 5.58 -11.95
N GLU A 41 -14.18 5.80 -10.70
CA GLU A 41 -12.93 5.30 -10.13
C GLU A 41 -13.26 4.31 -9.00
N ASN A 42 -12.55 3.18 -8.94
CA ASN A 42 -12.70 2.21 -7.88
C ASN A 42 -11.35 1.65 -7.46
N TRP A 43 -11.13 1.59 -6.16
CA TRP A 43 -9.98 0.94 -5.54
C TRP A 43 -10.46 -0.18 -4.65
N THR A 44 -10.11 -1.41 -5.00
CA THR A 44 -10.38 -2.61 -4.20
C THR A 44 -9.09 -3.11 -3.59
N ASP A 45 -8.95 -2.96 -2.28
CA ASP A 45 -7.84 -3.47 -1.48
C ASP A 45 -8.25 -4.76 -0.77
N LEU A 46 -7.49 -5.84 -0.98
CA LEU A 46 -7.63 -7.08 -0.23
C LEU A 46 -6.33 -7.36 0.50
N SER A 47 -6.41 -7.76 1.77
CA SER A 47 -5.25 -8.19 2.55
C SER A 47 -5.57 -9.37 3.43
N TYR A 48 -4.57 -10.24 3.60
CA TYR A 48 -4.62 -11.38 4.49
C TYR A 48 -3.43 -11.31 5.45
N GLN A 49 -3.67 -11.54 6.74
CA GLN A 49 -2.63 -11.54 7.76
C GLN A 49 -2.76 -12.76 8.65
N ARG A 50 -1.64 -13.44 8.89
CA ARG A 50 -1.56 -14.56 9.84
C ARG A 50 -0.18 -14.60 10.50
N ASN A 51 -0.18 -14.54 11.84
CA ASN A 51 1.05 -14.54 12.64
C ASN A 51 2.02 -13.45 12.16
N PHE A 52 3.19 -13.86 11.69
CA PHE A 52 4.26 -13.00 11.20
C PHE A 52 4.15 -12.68 9.71
N PHE A 53 3.14 -13.19 9.00
CA PHE A 53 3.00 -13.00 7.56
C PHE A 53 1.79 -12.13 7.23
N GLN A 54 1.97 -11.24 6.26
CA GLN A 54 0.90 -10.46 5.64
C GLN A 54 1.07 -10.48 4.13
N SER A 55 -0.04 -10.53 3.40
CA SER A 55 -0.04 -10.27 1.97
C SER A 55 -1.22 -9.39 1.61
N GLY A 56 -1.13 -8.73 0.46
CA GLY A 56 -2.23 -7.92 -0.02
C GLY A 56 -2.10 -7.60 -1.49
N LEU A 57 -3.23 -7.19 -2.05
CA LEU A 57 -3.34 -6.76 -3.43
C LEU A 57 -4.35 -5.63 -3.57
N ARG A 58 -4.15 -4.79 -4.58
CA ARG A 58 -5.05 -3.72 -4.98
C ARG A 58 -5.39 -3.82 -6.44
N TYR A 59 -6.68 -3.83 -6.71
CA TYR A 59 -7.21 -3.74 -8.05
C TYR A 59 -7.93 -2.41 -8.24
N GLU A 60 -7.64 -1.76 -9.36
CA GLU A 60 -8.19 -0.44 -9.71
C GLU A 60 -9.03 -0.49 -10.97
N ILE A 61 -10.12 0.26 -10.96
CA ILE A 61 -10.99 0.51 -12.11
C ILE A 61 -11.03 2.01 -12.35
N ASN A 62 -10.70 2.46 -13.56
CA ASN A 62 -10.72 3.86 -13.97
C ASN A 62 -11.47 3.98 -15.30
N ARG A 63 -12.75 4.38 -15.28
CA ARG A 63 -13.65 4.33 -16.45
C ARG A 63 -14.47 5.61 -16.68
N PRO A 64 -14.25 6.32 -17.80
CA PRO A 64 -12.98 6.36 -18.52
C PRO A 64 -11.88 6.94 -17.60
N PRO A 65 -10.59 6.64 -17.82
CA PRO A 65 -9.53 7.26 -17.06
C PRO A 65 -9.60 8.79 -17.23
N ASP A 66 -9.48 9.53 -16.13
CA ASP A 66 -9.48 10.99 -16.17
C ASP A 66 -8.30 11.52 -17.00
N PRO A 67 -8.53 12.24 -18.12
CA PRO A 67 -7.50 12.71 -19.03
C PRO A 67 -6.56 13.79 -18.45
N PHE A 68 -6.94 14.47 -17.36
CA PHE A 68 -6.11 15.48 -16.70
C PHE A 68 -5.22 14.88 -15.60
N ILE A 69 -5.66 13.78 -14.99
CA ILE A 69 -4.82 12.98 -14.09
C ILE A 69 -3.94 12.03 -14.91
N TYR A 70 -4.45 11.47 -15.99
CA TYR A 70 -3.80 10.49 -16.84
C TYR A 70 -3.67 11.05 -18.28
N PRO A 71 -2.51 11.62 -18.66
CA PRO A 71 -2.28 12.08 -20.02
C PRO A 71 -2.43 10.95 -21.04
N ILE A 72 -2.63 11.35 -22.28
CA ILE A 72 -2.96 10.47 -23.41
C ILE A 72 -1.91 9.37 -23.64
N ASP A 73 -0.66 9.57 -23.18
CA ASP A 73 0.46 8.65 -23.28
C ASP A 73 0.68 7.77 -22.04
N THR A 74 -0.26 7.76 -21.09
CA THR A 74 -0.15 6.84 -19.94
C THR A 74 -0.27 5.38 -20.36
N LEU A 75 0.49 4.51 -19.71
CA LEU A 75 0.32 3.07 -19.81
C LEU A 75 -0.81 2.55 -18.91
N LEU A 76 -1.66 3.46 -18.40
CA LEU A 76 -2.68 3.14 -17.43
C LEU A 76 -3.87 2.51 -18.13
N LYS A 77 -4.33 1.41 -17.56
CA LYS A 77 -5.44 0.63 -18.09
C LYS A 77 -6.72 1.05 -17.39
N GLU A 78 -7.87 0.82 -18.04
CA GLU A 78 -9.17 0.93 -17.38
C GLU A 78 -9.28 0.01 -16.15
N TYR A 79 -8.44 -1.03 -16.13
CA TYR A 79 -8.37 -2.05 -15.10
C TYR A 79 -6.93 -2.45 -14.85
N GLU A 80 -6.43 -2.35 -13.62
CA GLU A 80 -5.04 -2.68 -13.31
C GLU A 80 -4.90 -3.28 -11.90
N LEU A 81 -4.05 -4.30 -11.78
CA LEU A 81 -3.48 -4.70 -10.49
C LEU A 81 -2.32 -3.74 -10.19
N THR A 82 -2.57 -2.72 -9.36
CA THR A 82 -1.62 -1.62 -9.14
C THR A 82 -0.69 -1.87 -7.95
N PHE A 83 -1.10 -2.75 -7.04
CA PHE A 83 -0.36 -3.05 -5.81
C PHE A 83 -0.47 -4.54 -5.49
N ALA A 84 0.64 -5.20 -5.17
CA ALA A 84 0.69 -6.56 -4.66
C ALA A 84 1.93 -6.76 -3.81
N PHE A 85 1.79 -7.35 -2.61
CA PHE A 85 2.92 -7.55 -1.72
C PHE A 85 2.79 -8.80 -0.85
N ALA A 86 3.93 -9.26 -0.36
CA ALA A 86 4.06 -10.17 0.76
C ALA A 86 5.05 -9.59 1.77
N GLU A 87 4.74 -9.70 3.04
CA GLU A 87 5.50 -9.16 4.15
C GLU A 87 5.66 -10.20 5.25
N PHE A 88 6.83 -10.20 5.85
CA PHE A 88 7.17 -10.93 7.05
C PHE A 88 7.62 -9.96 8.14
N ALA A 89 6.98 -9.99 9.30
CA ALA A 89 7.28 -9.14 10.45
C ALA A 89 7.50 -10.01 11.71
N TYR A 90 8.71 -9.99 12.26
CA TYR A 90 9.06 -10.73 13.46
C TYR A 90 10.01 -9.93 14.35
N LYS A 91 9.58 -9.70 15.60
CA LYS A 91 10.31 -8.89 16.60
C LYS A 91 10.66 -7.50 16.04
N ASN A 92 11.95 -7.22 15.85
CA ASN A 92 12.49 -5.97 15.36
C ASN A 92 12.70 -5.94 13.86
N LEU A 93 12.38 -7.01 13.12
CA LEU A 93 12.62 -7.13 11.68
C LEU A 93 11.30 -7.15 10.90
N THR A 94 11.19 -6.32 9.88
CA THR A 94 10.13 -6.38 8.87
C THR A 94 10.76 -6.47 7.48
N ALA A 95 10.42 -7.48 6.71
CA ALA A 95 10.87 -7.67 5.34
C ALA A 95 9.65 -7.74 4.42
N ARG A 96 9.67 -6.97 3.33
CA ARG A 96 8.58 -6.92 2.35
C ARG A 96 9.13 -7.12 0.94
N VAL A 97 8.38 -7.85 0.13
CA VAL A 97 8.59 -8.00 -1.32
C VAL A 97 7.32 -7.63 -2.06
N GLY A 98 7.45 -7.06 -3.25
CA GLY A 98 6.35 -6.50 -4.04
C GLY A 98 6.26 -4.99 -3.89
N ASN A 99 5.05 -4.44 -3.90
CA ASN A 99 4.82 -3.01 -3.76
C ASN A 99 4.90 -2.55 -2.29
N TYR A 100 5.57 -1.43 -2.06
CA TYR A 100 5.67 -0.81 -0.74
C TYR A 100 5.76 0.70 -0.80
N TYR A 101 5.49 1.32 0.35
CA TYR A 101 5.72 2.73 0.60
C TYR A 101 6.81 2.86 1.67
N SER A 102 7.75 3.78 1.46
CA SER A 102 8.89 4.07 2.32
C SER A 102 9.06 5.58 2.52
N MET A 103 9.65 5.95 3.66
CA MET A 103 9.95 7.34 3.98
C MET A 103 11.25 7.38 4.79
N PHE A 104 12.25 8.10 4.28
CA PHE A 104 13.54 8.29 4.95
C PHE A 104 13.48 9.52 5.84
N GLY A 105 13.79 9.36 7.12
CA GLY A 105 13.63 10.38 8.16
C GLY A 105 12.31 11.14 8.04
N ARG A 106 12.39 12.46 7.79
CA ARG A 106 11.23 13.36 7.61
C ARG A 106 10.70 13.45 6.17
N GLY A 107 11.18 12.59 5.27
CA GLY A 107 10.69 12.49 3.89
C GLY A 107 11.28 13.52 2.92
N LEU A 108 12.40 14.15 3.27
CA LEU A 108 13.09 15.11 2.40
C LEU A 108 13.92 14.44 1.31
N ILE A 109 14.45 13.24 1.58
CA ILE A 109 15.24 12.44 0.63
C ILE A 109 14.32 11.49 -0.14
N LEU A 110 13.45 10.79 0.57
CA LEU A 110 12.51 9.84 0.00
C LEU A 110 11.19 9.91 0.75
N ARG A 111 10.11 10.09 0.01
CA ARG A 111 8.75 9.93 0.51
C ARG A 111 7.88 9.34 -0.59
N THR A 112 7.50 8.09 -0.40
CA THR A 112 6.49 7.45 -1.24
C THR A 112 5.23 7.25 -0.43
N TYR A 113 4.08 7.57 -1.00
CA TYR A 113 2.79 7.53 -0.36
C TYR A 113 1.68 7.41 -1.41
N GLU A 114 0.51 7.05 -0.92
CA GLU A 114 -0.73 7.16 -1.66
C GLU A 114 -1.57 8.29 -1.06
N ASP A 115 -2.06 9.17 -1.93
CA ASP A 115 -3.10 10.12 -1.60
C ASP A 115 -4.13 10.12 -2.73
N ARG A 116 -5.32 9.57 -2.43
CA ARG A 116 -6.40 9.42 -3.42
C ARG A 116 -7.04 10.76 -3.80
N ASN A 117 -7.09 11.72 -2.87
CA ASN A 117 -7.62 13.05 -3.17
C ASN A 117 -6.70 13.79 -4.14
N LEU A 118 -5.39 13.67 -3.92
CA LEU A 118 -4.38 14.25 -4.81
C LEU A 118 -4.08 13.38 -6.04
N ARG A 119 -4.65 12.16 -6.09
CA ARG A 119 -4.38 11.13 -7.11
C ARG A 119 -2.87 10.90 -7.31
N VAL A 120 -2.16 10.82 -6.19
CA VAL A 120 -0.73 10.50 -6.13
C VAL A 120 -0.59 9.08 -5.64
N ASP A 121 0.04 8.24 -6.44
CA ASP A 121 0.58 6.94 -6.03
C ASP A 121 1.97 6.79 -6.64
N ASN A 122 2.98 6.78 -5.77
CA ASN A 122 4.37 6.62 -6.15
C ASN A 122 5.03 5.45 -5.42
N ASN A 123 4.29 4.35 -5.24
CA ASN A 123 4.81 3.12 -4.64
C ASN A 123 6.06 2.58 -5.33
N ILE A 124 6.82 1.75 -4.61
CA ILE A 124 8.02 1.08 -5.13
C ILE A 124 7.74 -0.41 -5.26
N MET A 125 7.94 -0.97 -6.45
CA MET A 125 7.92 -2.41 -6.70
C MET A 125 9.34 -2.99 -6.52
N GLY A 126 9.55 -3.79 -5.47
CA GLY A 126 10.85 -4.41 -5.19
C GLY A 126 10.91 -5.11 -3.83
N ALA A 127 11.94 -4.82 -3.05
CA ALA A 127 12.11 -5.33 -1.70
C ALA A 127 12.47 -4.22 -0.70
N GLN A 128 12.01 -4.36 0.54
CA GLN A 128 12.29 -3.47 1.65
C GLN A 128 12.61 -4.29 2.89
N ILE A 129 13.60 -3.84 3.67
CA ILE A 129 13.91 -4.38 4.99
C ILE A 129 13.93 -3.22 5.98
N ASN A 130 13.22 -3.38 7.10
CA ASN A 130 13.23 -2.46 8.23
C ASN A 130 13.70 -3.22 9.47
N MET A 131 14.60 -2.60 10.24
CA MET A 131 15.03 -3.07 11.54
C MET A 131 14.90 -1.95 12.57
N GLU A 132 14.14 -2.18 13.65
CA GLU A 132 13.89 -1.16 14.68
C GLU A 132 14.11 -1.75 16.07
N GLY A 133 15.13 -1.26 16.76
CA GLY A 133 15.46 -1.60 18.14
C GLY A 133 15.37 -0.38 19.05
N ALA A 134 15.66 -0.57 20.34
CA ALA A 134 15.52 0.49 21.35
C ALA A 134 16.33 1.77 21.01
N ALA A 135 17.50 1.64 20.42
CA ALA A 135 18.42 2.74 20.13
C ALA A 135 18.68 2.96 18.64
N TYR A 136 18.06 2.18 17.74
CA TYR A 136 18.37 2.26 16.31
C TYR A 136 17.15 1.99 15.45
N LYS A 137 17.17 2.60 14.26
CA LYS A 137 16.25 2.31 13.17
C LYS A 137 17.04 2.27 11.87
N ILE A 138 16.90 1.18 11.13
CA ILE A 138 17.55 1.00 9.84
C ILE A 138 16.48 0.62 8.83
N GLN A 139 16.42 1.34 7.73
CA GLN A 139 15.54 1.06 6.60
C GLN A 139 16.38 0.90 5.34
N THR A 140 16.20 -0.20 4.63
CA THR A 140 16.87 -0.48 3.35
C THR A 140 15.83 -0.77 2.29
N ILE A 141 16.02 -0.19 1.10
CA ILE A 141 15.10 -0.33 -0.02
C ILE A 141 15.86 -0.71 -1.30
N ALA A 142 15.18 -1.45 -2.15
CA ALA A 142 15.56 -1.69 -3.53
C ALA A 142 14.29 -1.86 -4.36
N GLY A 143 14.19 -1.20 -5.52
CA GLY A 143 13.04 -1.44 -6.39
C GLY A 143 12.86 -0.39 -7.47
N LYS A 144 11.80 -0.54 -8.26
CA LYS A 144 11.39 0.41 -9.28
C LYS A 144 10.25 1.26 -8.75
N MET A 145 10.46 2.56 -8.70
CA MET A 145 9.44 3.50 -8.25
C MET A 145 8.44 3.78 -9.37
N ARG A 146 7.14 3.64 -9.09
CA ARG A 146 6.07 4.07 -9.98
C ARG A 146 6.06 5.61 -10.03
N ASP A 147 6.10 6.18 -11.23
CA ASP A 147 5.77 7.57 -11.45
C ASP A 147 4.28 7.70 -11.82
N LYS A 148 3.77 8.94 -11.85
CA LYS A 148 2.35 9.25 -12.15
C LYS A 148 1.80 8.55 -13.41
N TYR A 149 2.69 8.16 -14.33
CA TYR A 149 2.34 7.60 -15.63
C TYR A 149 2.79 6.14 -15.82
N ASN A 150 3.34 5.52 -14.77
CA ASN A 150 3.91 4.17 -14.78
C ASN A 150 4.97 3.96 -15.89
N ARG A 151 5.72 5.01 -16.22
CA ARG A 151 6.79 5.05 -17.24
C ARG A 151 8.17 4.83 -16.63
N ARG A 152 8.38 5.17 -15.36
CA ARG A 152 9.67 5.01 -14.71
C ARG A 152 10.00 3.53 -14.53
N ARG A 153 11.15 3.10 -15.08
CA ARG A 153 11.60 1.69 -15.05
C ARG A 153 12.93 1.49 -14.34
N ASP A 154 13.52 2.57 -13.85
CA ASP A 154 14.83 2.57 -13.22
C ASP A 154 14.76 2.04 -11.80
N TRP A 155 15.79 1.27 -11.43
CA TRP A 155 15.97 0.82 -10.06
C TRP A 155 16.50 1.95 -9.19
N ILE A 156 15.97 2.03 -7.98
CA ILE A 156 16.51 2.81 -6.88
C ILE A 156 16.93 1.87 -5.76
N TYR A 157 17.99 2.28 -5.06
CA TYR A 157 18.51 1.61 -3.87
C TYR A 157 18.75 2.69 -2.82
N GLY A 158 18.53 2.37 -1.55
CA GLY A 158 18.71 3.34 -0.49
C GLY A 158 18.80 2.68 0.87
N VAL A 159 19.54 3.34 1.76
CA VAL A 159 19.64 2.98 3.17
C VAL A 159 19.45 4.26 3.98
N ASP A 160 18.62 4.17 5.01
CA ASP A 160 18.40 5.20 6.02
C ASP A 160 18.67 4.61 7.39
N GLY A 161 19.37 5.35 8.24
CA GLY A 161 19.85 4.87 9.53
C GLY A 161 19.75 5.97 10.57
N GLU A 162 19.02 5.71 11.65
CA GLU A 162 18.89 6.58 12.81
C GLU A 162 19.43 5.87 14.04
N PHE A 163 20.13 6.61 14.90
CA PHE A 163 20.68 6.11 16.15
C PHE A 163 20.35 7.09 17.29
N ASN A 164 19.64 6.60 18.30
CA ASN A 164 19.16 7.37 19.45
C ASN A 164 19.62 6.70 20.75
N PRO A 165 20.80 7.05 21.29
CA PRO A 165 21.37 6.39 22.45
C PRO A 165 20.67 6.70 23.79
N THR A 166 19.65 7.57 23.82
CA THR A 166 19.10 8.16 25.05
C THR A 166 17.74 7.58 25.48
N SER A 167 17.22 6.53 24.84
CA SER A 167 15.91 5.93 25.15
C SER A 167 15.87 5.01 26.39
N GLY A 168 16.89 5.07 27.25
CA GLY A 168 17.10 4.15 28.38
C GLY A 168 17.45 4.80 29.71
N PHE A 169 16.82 5.93 30.06
CA PHE A 169 16.81 6.47 31.42
C PHE A 169 15.38 6.71 31.91
#